data_AF-A0A0F2L4D5-F1
#
_entry.id   AF-A0A0F2L4D5-F1
#
_cell.length_a   1.000
_cell.length_b   1.000
_cell.length_c   1.000
_cell.angle_alpha   90.00
_cell.angle_beta   90.00
_cell.angle_gamma   90.00
#
_symmetry.space_group_name_H-M   'P 1'
#
loop_
_entity.id
_entity.type
_entity.pdbx_description
1 polymer ?
#
loop_
_entity_poly.entity_id
_entity_poly.type
_entity_poly.pdbx_seq_one_letter_code
_entity_poly.pdbx_strand_id
1 'polypeptide(L)' 'MSQQQRIPVYKKILQDKMKEWMVKEFLNYKLSMQGYVDSDVLKTPLGTRIIIYAERPN' A
#
# COMPACT_ATOMS: atom_id res chain seq x y z
N MET A 1 4.78 -30.59 10.34
CA MET A 1 4.93 -29.78 9.11
C MET A 1 3.60 -29.11 8.82
N SER A 2 3.49 -27.80 9.07
CA SER A 2 2.25 -27.06 8.83
C SER A 2 1.94 -27.04 7.33
N GLN A 3 0.82 -27.64 6.92
CA GLN A 3 0.36 -27.60 5.55
C GLN A 3 0.16 -26.14 5.13
N GLN A 4 1.05 -25.64 4.28
CA GLN A 4 0.95 -24.31 3.74
C GLN A 4 -0.22 -24.30 2.76
N GLN A 5 -1.39 -23.86 3.24
CA GLN A 5 -2.58 -23.75 2.41
C GLN A 5 -2.26 -22.81 1.24
N ARG A 6 -2.31 -23.34 0.02
CA ARG A 6 -2.18 -22.55 -1.21
C ARG A 6 -3.37 -21.59 -1.27
N ILE A 7 -3.15 -20.33 -0.88
CA ILE A 7 -4.16 -19.29 -1.02
C ILE A 7 -4.47 -19.17 -2.53
N PRO A 8 -5.74 -19.22 -2.93
CA PRO A 8 -6.13 -18.98 -4.31
C PRO A 8 -5.59 -17.63 -4.79
N VAL A 9 -5.08 -17.57 -6.02
CA VAL A 9 -4.43 -16.38 -6.58
C VAL A 9 -5.31 -15.14 -6.46
N TYR A 10 -6.61 -15.27 -6.73
CA TYR A 10 -7.59 -14.17 -6.61
C TYR A 10 -7.64 -13.58 -5.19
N LYS A 11 -7.61 -14.44 -4.17
CA LYS A 11 -7.71 -14.02 -2.76
C LYS A 11 -6.45 -13.29 -2.33
N LYS A 12 -5.29 -13.72 -2.83
CA LYS A 12 -4.02 -13.02 -2.59
C LYS A 12 -4.02 -11.62 -3.22
N ILE A 13 -4.47 -11.50 -4.47
CA ILE A 13 -4.58 -10.21 -5.17
C ILE A 13 -5.48 -9.25 -4.40
N LEU A 14 -6.66 -9.73 -3.97
CA LEU A 14 -7.58 -8.92 -3.17
C LEU A 14 -6.97 -8.48 -1.85
N GLN A 15 -6.30 -9.37 -1.12
CA GLN A 15 -5.63 -9.04 0.14
C GLN A 15 -4.50 -8.02 -0.05
N ASP A 16 -3.73 -8.14 -1.13
CA ASP A 16 -2.67 -7.20 -1.44
C ASP A 16 -3.23 -5.82 -1.81
N LYS A 17 -4.28 -5.77 -2.64
CA LYS A 17 -4.96 -4.52 -3.00
C LYS A 17 -5.64 -3.85 -1.80
N MET A 18 -6.24 -4.64 -0.91
CA MET A 18 -6.85 -4.13 0.32
C MET A 18 -5.80 -3.46 1.21
N LYS A 19 -4.61 -4.06 1.34
CA LYS A 19 -3.50 -3.46 2.10
C LYS A 19 -3.00 -2.16 1.47
N GLU A 20 -2.85 -2.13 0.15
CA GLU A 20 -2.46 -0.90 -0.57
C GLU A 20 -3.47 0.22 -0.31
N TRP A 21 -4.77 -0.09 -0.37
CA TRP A 21 -5.84 0.88 -0.11
C TRP A 21 -5.84 1.42 1.31
N MET A 22 -5.63 0.56 2.31
CA MET A 22 -5.54 0.99 3.71
C MET A 22 -4.39 1.98 3.92
N VAL A 23 -3.25 1.77 3.23
CA VAL A 23 -2.12 2.71 3.29
C VAL A 23 -2.48 4.04 2.65
N LYS A 24 -3.13 4.03 1.46
CA LYS A 24 -3.59 5.25 0.79
C LYS A 24 -4.56 6.05 1.66
N GLU A 25 -5.52 5.38 2.29
CA GLU A 25 -6.50 6.02 3.17
C GLU A 25 -5.82 6.65 4.39
N PHE A 26 -4.89 5.93 5.02
CA PHE A 26 -4.11 6.46 6.14
C PHE A 26 -3.30 7.70 5.75
N LEU A 27 -2.62 7.66 4.59
CA LEU A 27 -1.82 8.78 4.09
C LEU A 27 -2.70 9.97 3.73
N ASN A 28 -3.86 9.75 3.11
CA ASN A 28 -4.82 10.81 2.82
C ASN A 28 -5.27 11.52 4.10
N TYR A 29 -5.61 10.76 5.16
CA TYR A 29 -5.99 11.33 6.44
C TYR A 29 -4.84 12.14 7.06
N LYS A 30 -3.63 11.57 7.12
CA LYS A 30 -2.46 12.19 7.77
C LYS A 30 -1.87 13.37 7.01
N LEU A 31 -1.87 13.32 5.69
CA LEU A 31 -1.27 14.33 4.80
C LEU A 31 -2.33 15.21 4.12
N SER A 32 -3.56 15.21 4.65
CA SER A 32 -4.66 16.06 4.17
C SER A 32 -4.26 17.54 4.10
N MET A 33 -3.46 18.00 5.07
CA MET A 33 -2.96 19.39 5.11
C MET A 33 -1.90 19.70 4.05
N GLN A 34 -1.19 18.68 3.54
CA GLN A 34 -0.12 18.85 2.56
C GLN A 34 -0.57 18.54 1.12
N GLY A 35 -1.86 18.29 0.92
CA GLY A 35 -2.43 18.03 -0.40
C GLY A 35 -1.98 16.68 -0.94
N TYR A 36 -2.18 15.61 -0.18
CA TYR A 36 -1.97 14.24 -0.67
C TYR A 36 -2.78 13.99 -1.95
N VAL A 37 -2.11 13.53 -3.00
CA VAL A 37 -2.73 13.19 -4.29
C VAL A 37 -2.85 11.68 -4.42
N ASP A 38 -1.71 10.98 -4.33
CA ASP A 38 -1.68 9.51 -4.39
C ASP A 38 -0.39 8.94 -3.79
N SER A 39 -0.31 7.61 -3.72
CA SER A 39 0.91 6.90 -3.38
C SER A 39 1.05 5.57 -4.11
N ASP A 40 2.30 5.21 -4.41
CA ASP A 40 2.68 3.92 -4.96
C ASP A 40 3.41 3.09 -3.90
N VAL A 41 2.96 1.85 -3.70
CA VAL A 41 3.58 0.88 -2.79
C VAL A 41 4.33 -0.18 -3.59
N LEU A 42 5.66 -0.09 -3.61
CA LEU A 42 6.55 -0.99 -4.32
C LEU A 42 7.16 -2.00 -3.35
N LYS A 43 6.78 -3.26 -3.47
CA LYS A 43 7.41 -4.37 -2.73
C LYS A 43 8.69 -4.78 -3.44
N THR A 44 9.83 -4.41 -2.88
CA THR A 44 11.16 -4.83 -3.35
C THR A 44 11.69 -5.98 -2.50
N PRO A 45 12.65 -6.78 -2.98
CA PRO A 45 13.26 -7.85 -2.18
C PRO A 45 13.92 -7.35 -0.88
N LEU A 46 14.37 -6.09 -0.84
CA LEU A 46 15.03 -5.47 0.31
C LEU A 46 14.04 -4.85 1.31
N GLY A 47 12.80 -4.63 0.91
CA GLY A 47 11.79 -3.96 1.73
C GLY A 47 10.68 -3.32 0.90
N THR A 48 9.83 -2.55 1.56
CA THR A 48 8.72 -1.85 0.91
C THR A 48 9.07 -0.38 0.73
N ARG A 49 9.05 0.10 -0.51
CA ARG A 49 9.19 1.52 -0.84
C ARG A 49 7.82 2.11 -1.06
N ILE A 50 7.52 3.22 -0.38
CA ILE A 50 6.29 3.99 -0.57
C ILE A 50 6.69 5.32 -1.20
N ILE A 51 6.18 5.59 -2.39
CA ILE A 51 6.35 6.89 -3.08
C ILE A 51 5.07 7.67 -2.85
N ILE A 52 5.18 8.87 -2.29
CA ILE A 52 4.03 9.73 -1.98
C ILE A 52 4.05 10.90 -2.95
N TYR A 53 2.92 11.14 -3.62
CA TYR A 53 2.70 12.30 -4.46
C TYR A 53 1.80 13.27 -3.71
N ALA A 54 2.32 14.48 -3.47
CA ALA A 54 1.61 15.55 -2.79
C ALA A 54 1.78 16.85 -3.55
N GLU A 55 0.78 17.73 -3.50
CA GLU A 55 0.84 19.07 -4.08
C GLU A 55 1.93 19.93 -3.42
N ARG A 56 2.16 19.70 -2.12
CA ARG A 56 3.17 20.41 -1.33
C ARG A 56 4.06 19.39 -0.62
N PRO A 57 5.17 18.97 -1.23
CA PRO A 57 6.07 17.96 -0.66
C PRO A 57 7.00 18.48 0.46
N ASN A 58 6.91 19.77 0.82
CA ASN A 58 7.80 20.45 1.77
C ASN A 58 7.23 20.57 3.18
#